data_AF-A0AAX4HVT1-F1
#
_entry.id   AF-A0AAX4HVT1-F1
#
_cell.length_a   1.000
_cell.length_b   1.000
_cell.length_c   1.000
_cell.angle_alpha   90.00
_cell.angle_beta   90.00
_cell.angle_gamma   90.00
#
_symmetry.space_group_name_H-M   'P 1'
#
loop_
_entity.id
_entity.type
_entity.pdbx_description
1 polymer ?
#
loop_
_entity_poly.entity_id
_entity_poly.type
_entity_poly.pdbx_seq_one_letter_code
_entity_poly.pdbx_strand_id
1 'polypeptide(L)'
;MKMLAVSLSLLFVSAANASMVLEVPTDHWAERNEAKFEVNKEQGRAWVTLMQIQPRRGGHKSAGPGEFARETRAKVPGMSYDEASKSIVLDQDGRIVECATVRTRGVSIFKYDKITPTGCKLIVKKAKKAQDDGFRTRYISVTQVHLIAE
;
A
#
# COMPACT_ATOMS: atom_id res chain seq x y z
N MET A 1 -59.05 4.45 -14.14
CA MET A 1 -57.78 5.21 -14.19
C MET A 1 -56.68 4.32 -13.62
N LYS A 2 -55.68 3.93 -14.43
CA LYS A 2 -54.53 3.12 -14.00
C LYS A 2 -53.41 4.08 -13.58
N MET A 3 -53.04 4.11 -12.30
CA MET A 3 -51.84 4.81 -11.84
C MET A 3 -50.62 3.93 -12.13
N LEU A 4 -49.76 4.40 -13.02
CA LEU A 4 -48.41 3.86 -13.22
C LEU A 4 -47.50 4.43 -12.13
N ALA A 5 -47.17 3.60 -11.14
CA ALA A 5 -46.11 3.92 -10.18
C ALA A 5 -44.77 3.68 -10.87
N VAL A 6 -44.05 4.76 -11.18
CA VAL A 6 -42.66 4.70 -11.64
C VAL A 6 -41.77 4.58 -10.42
N SER A 7 -41.24 3.38 -10.14
CA SER A 7 -40.25 3.21 -9.07
C SER A 7 -38.90 3.75 -9.53
N LEU A 8 -38.49 4.88 -8.98
CA LEU A 8 -37.20 5.48 -9.22
C LEU A 8 -36.14 4.73 -8.38
N SER A 9 -35.50 3.73 -8.98
CA SER A 9 -34.39 3.01 -8.35
C SER A 9 -33.15 3.91 -8.31
N LEU A 10 -32.83 4.49 -7.14
CA LEU A 10 -31.56 5.18 -6.93
C LEU A 10 -30.41 4.17 -6.96
N LEU A 11 -29.59 4.25 -8.00
CA LEU A 11 -28.31 3.56 -8.06
C LEU A 11 -27.28 4.35 -7.25
N PHE A 12 -26.94 3.87 -6.05
CA PHE A 12 -25.81 4.37 -5.28
C PHE A 12 -24.51 3.87 -5.93
N VAL A 13 -23.87 4.72 -6.72
CA VAL A 13 -22.50 4.47 -7.20
C VAL A 13 -21.56 4.71 -6.02
N SER A 14 -21.04 3.63 -5.43
CA SER A 14 -20.01 3.71 -4.38
C SER A 14 -18.72 4.22 -5.03
N ALA A 15 -18.33 5.47 -4.74
CA ALA A 15 -17.03 5.99 -5.19
C ALA A 15 -15.91 5.27 -4.43
N ALA A 16 -14.98 4.66 -5.16
CA ALA A 16 -13.77 4.10 -4.57
C ALA A 16 -12.93 5.24 -3.98
N ASN A 17 -12.79 5.28 -2.65
CA ASN A 17 -12.06 6.35 -1.96
C ASN A 17 -10.57 6.05 -1.99
N ALA A 18 -9.82 6.82 -2.78
CA ALA A 18 -8.36 6.79 -2.77
C ALA A 18 -7.82 7.62 -1.58
N SER A 19 -7.00 7.03 -0.73
CA SER A 19 -6.34 7.70 0.40
C SER A 19 -4.82 7.61 0.30
N MET A 20 -4.12 8.72 0.54
CA MET A 20 -2.67 8.72 0.61
C MET A 20 -2.23 8.15 1.96
N VAL A 21 -1.50 7.04 1.95
CA VAL A 21 -1.09 6.32 3.17
C VAL A 21 0.39 6.50 3.53
N LEU A 22 1.22 6.88 2.56
CA LEU A 22 2.63 7.12 2.77
C LEU A 22 3.13 8.19 1.81
N GLU A 23 3.99 9.09 2.31
CA GLU A 23 4.73 10.06 1.51
C GLU A 23 6.18 10.07 1.99
N VAL A 24 7.13 9.94 1.07
CA VAL A 24 8.55 10.03 1.36
C VAL A 24 9.26 10.90 0.33
N PRO A 25 10.41 11.52 0.65
CA PRO A 25 11.25 12.13 -0.37
C PRO A 25 11.57 11.12 -1.48
N THR A 26 11.44 11.55 -2.74
CA THR A 26 11.82 10.69 -3.87
C THR A 26 13.32 10.48 -3.84
N ASP A 27 13.72 9.22 -3.80
CA ASP A 27 15.10 8.85 -4.05
C ASP A 27 15.38 8.93 -5.55
N HIS A 28 16.24 9.87 -5.94
CA HIS A 28 16.61 10.11 -7.34
C HIS A 28 17.51 9.00 -7.91
N TRP A 29 18.06 8.14 -7.05
CA TRP A 29 18.87 6.99 -7.45
C TRP A 29 18.02 5.72 -7.59
N ALA A 30 16.77 5.75 -7.10
CA ALA A 30 15.85 4.63 -7.26
C ALA A 30 15.35 4.54 -8.70
N GLU A 31 15.65 3.42 -9.36
CA GLU A 31 15.14 3.09 -10.69
C GLU A 31 13.67 2.67 -10.63
N ARG A 32 13.28 1.99 -9.54
CA ARG A 32 11.94 1.44 -9.37
C ARG A 32 11.41 1.75 -7.99
N ASN A 33 10.10 1.96 -7.91
CA ASN A 33 9.39 2.12 -6.65
C ASN A 33 8.27 1.08 -6.61
N GLU A 34 8.22 0.30 -5.55
CA GLU A 34 7.22 -0.74 -5.37
C GLU A 34 6.53 -0.56 -4.01
N ALA A 35 5.21 -0.71 -3.98
CA ALA A 35 4.44 -0.73 -2.74
C ALA A 35 3.80 -2.10 -2.56
N LYS A 36 3.88 -2.62 -1.33
CA LYS A 36 3.31 -3.92 -0.97
C LYS A 36 2.66 -3.87 0.40
N PHE A 37 1.71 -4.76 0.61
CA PHE A 37 1.18 -5.05 1.94
C PHE A 37 2.15 -5.97 2.69
N GLU A 38 2.24 -5.77 4.00
CA GLU A 38 3.00 -6.61 4.91
C GLU A 38 2.19 -6.84 6.19
N VAL A 39 2.58 -7.88 6.94
CA VAL A 39 1.83 -8.37 8.09
C VAL A 39 2.76 -8.82 9.22
N ASN A 40 2.33 -8.62 10.46
CA ASN A 40 2.77 -9.35 11.63
C ASN A 40 1.56 -10.13 12.18
N LYS A 41 1.53 -11.44 11.92
CA LYS A 41 0.42 -12.32 12.28
C LYS A 41 0.26 -12.47 13.80
N GLU A 42 1.39 -12.58 14.52
CA GLU A 42 1.40 -12.73 15.97
C GLU A 42 0.76 -11.54 16.69
N GLN A 43 0.86 -10.34 16.11
CA GLN A 43 0.31 -9.11 16.66
C GLN A 43 -1.03 -8.71 16.02
N GLY A 44 -1.53 -9.45 15.02
CA GLY A 44 -2.72 -9.06 14.25
C GLY A 44 -2.57 -7.74 13.49
N ARG A 45 -1.33 -7.36 13.11
CA ARG A 45 -1.03 -6.05 12.50
C ARG A 45 -0.73 -6.19 11.02
N ALA A 46 -1.20 -5.23 10.23
CA ALA A 46 -0.83 -5.07 8.83
C ALA A 46 -0.43 -3.62 8.52
N TRP A 47 0.38 -3.44 7.50
CA TRP A 47 0.87 -2.12 7.06
C TRP A 47 1.21 -2.12 5.57
N VAL A 48 1.50 -0.93 5.06
CA VAL A 48 2.01 -0.73 3.69
C VAL A 48 3.49 -0.40 3.75
N THR A 49 4.28 -1.06 2.91
CA THR A 49 5.71 -0.78 2.72
C THR A 49 5.94 -0.23 1.32
N LEU A 50 6.69 0.86 1.23
CA LEU A 50 7.29 1.34 -0.01
C LEU A 50 8.76 0.92 -0.06
N MET A 51 9.16 0.34 -1.19
CA MET A 51 10.53 -0.02 -1.53
C MET A 51 11.02 0.93 -2.63
N GLN A 52 12.04 1.73 -2.35
CA GLN A 52 12.76 2.52 -3.34
C GLN A 52 14.00 1.72 -3.75
N ILE A 53 13.94 1.07 -4.92
CA ILE A 53 14.93 0.09 -5.38
C ILE A 53 15.97 0.78 -6.26
N GLN A 54 17.24 0.67 -5.87
CA GLN A 54 18.39 1.24 -6.54
C GLN A 54 19.21 0.16 -7.26
N PRO A 55 19.77 0.48 -8.44
CA PRO A 55 20.75 -0.36 -9.11
C PRO A 55 22.07 -0.34 -8.32
N ARG A 56 22.76 -1.48 -8.24
CA ARG A 56 24.11 -1.51 -7.70
C ARG A 56 25.08 -0.86 -8.70
N ARG A 57 25.56 0.35 -8.42
CA ARG A 57 26.70 0.94 -9.16
C ARG A 57 28.01 0.33 -8.62
N GLY A 58 28.87 -0.16 -9.54
CA GLY A 58 29.92 -1.16 -9.28
C GLY A 58 31.06 -0.79 -8.31
N GLY A 59 31.77 -1.82 -7.82
CA GLY A 59 33.07 -1.67 -7.15
C GLY A 59 33.58 -2.86 -6.35
N HIS A 60 32.80 -3.45 -5.44
CA HIS A 60 33.33 -4.51 -4.55
C HIS A 60 32.83 -5.91 -4.90
N LYS A 61 33.76 -6.78 -5.31
CA LYS A 61 33.59 -8.19 -5.75
C LYS A 61 33.26 -9.18 -4.60
N SER A 62 32.56 -8.77 -3.54
CA SER A 62 32.48 -9.62 -2.32
C SER A 62 31.10 -9.80 -1.68
N ALA A 63 30.00 -9.54 -2.37
CA ALA A 63 28.69 -9.91 -1.82
C ALA A 63 27.65 -10.11 -2.92
N GLY A 64 27.29 -11.38 -3.17
CA GLY A 64 26.04 -11.93 -3.72
C GLY A 64 25.31 -11.26 -4.91
N PRO A 65 24.31 -11.92 -5.50
CA PRO A 65 23.38 -11.27 -6.43
C PRO A 65 22.43 -10.35 -5.63
N GLY A 66 22.31 -9.05 -5.94
CA GLY A 66 21.36 -8.21 -5.19
C GLY A 66 21.24 -6.73 -5.60
N GLU A 67 19.99 -6.29 -5.77
CA GLU A 67 19.54 -4.88 -5.76
C GLU A 67 19.53 -4.33 -4.33
N PHE A 68 19.68 -3.02 -4.14
CA PHE A 68 19.53 -2.37 -2.82
C PHE A 68 18.17 -1.68 -2.75
N ALA A 69 17.39 -1.93 -1.70
CA ALA A 69 16.09 -1.29 -1.50
C ALA A 69 16.06 -0.52 -0.18
N ARG A 70 15.65 0.76 -0.23
CA ARG A 70 15.27 1.51 0.96
C ARG A 70 13.80 1.24 1.26
N GLU A 71 13.52 0.65 2.41
CA GLU A 71 12.16 0.37 2.86
C GLU A 71 11.64 1.51 3.75
N THR A 72 10.40 1.93 3.52
CA THR A 72 9.66 2.80 4.45
C THR A 72 8.28 2.23 4.68
N ARG A 73 7.87 2.15 5.95
CA ARG A 73 6.62 1.52 6.39
C ARG A 73 5.64 2.56 6.90
N ALA A 74 4.37 2.41 6.57
CA ALA A 74 3.28 3.20 7.12
C ALA A 74 2.18 2.30 7.67
N LYS A 75 1.83 2.55 8.93
CA LYS A 75 0.59 2.00 9.51
C LYS A 75 -0.60 2.73 8.88
N VAL A 76 -1.55 1.98 8.34
CA VAL A 76 -2.80 2.52 7.79
C VAL A 76 -3.88 2.42 8.88
N PRO A 77 -4.55 3.53 9.24
CA PRO A 77 -5.68 3.49 10.17
C PRO A 77 -6.76 2.51 9.67
N GLY A 78 -7.32 1.71 10.59
CA GLY A 78 -8.31 0.68 10.25
C GLY A 78 -7.75 -0.58 9.59
N MET A 79 -6.46 -0.61 9.21
CA MET A 79 -5.84 -1.79 8.61
C MET A 79 -5.30 -2.75 9.68
N SER A 80 -5.67 -4.02 9.56
CA SER A 80 -5.22 -5.08 10.47
C SER A 80 -5.11 -6.42 9.75
N TYR A 81 -4.58 -7.41 10.46
CA TYR A 81 -4.62 -8.79 10.01
C TYR A 81 -5.66 -9.55 10.82
N ASP A 82 -6.60 -10.18 10.11
CA ASP A 82 -7.58 -11.10 10.68
C ASP A 82 -7.05 -12.54 10.57
N GLU A 83 -6.77 -13.16 11.71
CA GLU A 83 -6.32 -14.55 11.78
C GLU A 83 -7.43 -15.53 11.38
N ALA A 84 -8.70 -15.20 11.59
CA ALA A 84 -9.82 -16.07 11.27
C ALA A 84 -9.97 -16.26 9.76
N SER A 85 -9.96 -15.16 9.00
CA SER A 85 -10.00 -15.20 7.53
C SER A 85 -8.63 -15.41 6.89
N LYS A 86 -7.54 -15.23 7.65
CA LYS A 86 -6.16 -15.15 7.16
C LYS A 86 -5.98 -14.05 6.11
N SER A 87 -6.55 -12.88 6.36
CA SER A 87 -6.55 -11.77 5.43
C SER A 87 -6.11 -10.46 6.08
N ILE A 88 -5.54 -9.57 5.26
CA ILE A 88 -5.39 -8.17 5.61
C ILE A 88 -6.72 -7.49 5.33
N VAL A 89 -7.32 -6.92 6.36
CA VAL A 89 -8.60 -6.22 6.27
C VAL A 89 -8.40 -4.74 6.54
N LEU A 90 -9.27 -3.93 5.96
CA LEU A 90 -9.34 -2.50 6.18
C LEU A 90 -10.76 -2.14 6.62
N ASP A 91 -10.89 -1.63 7.85
CA ASP A 91 -12.11 -0.99 8.33
C ASP A 91 -12.10 0.48 7.90
N GLN A 92 -13.04 0.84 7.03
CA GLN A 92 -13.32 2.23 6.66
C GLN A 92 -14.76 2.55 7.06
N ASP A 93 -14.91 3.34 8.12
CA ASP A 93 -16.20 3.81 8.62
C ASP A 93 -17.21 2.67 8.88
N GLY A 94 -16.74 1.54 9.42
CA GLY A 94 -17.55 0.37 9.73
C GLY A 94 -17.76 -0.59 8.56
N ARG A 95 -17.25 -0.27 7.37
CA ARG A 95 -17.20 -1.19 6.23
C ARG A 95 -15.84 -1.89 6.21
N ILE A 96 -15.88 -3.21 6.39
CA ILE A 96 -14.69 -4.05 6.31
C ILE A 96 -14.47 -4.49 4.85
N VAL A 97 -13.30 -4.16 4.31
CA VAL A 97 -12.84 -4.59 2.99
C VAL A 97 -11.66 -5.54 3.15
N GLU A 98 -11.72 -6.70 2.49
CA GLU A 98 -10.57 -7.58 2.39
C GLU A 98 -9.56 -7.01 1.38
N CYS A 99 -8.43 -6.51 1.85
CA CYS A 99 -7.41 -5.92 0.99
C CYS A 99 -6.46 -6.94 0.37
N ALA A 100 -6.13 -8.00 1.10
CA ALA A 100 -5.26 -9.05 0.60
C ALA A 100 -5.45 -10.36 1.39
N THR A 101 -5.25 -11.49 0.73
CA THR A 101 -5.18 -12.80 1.40
C THR A 101 -3.74 -13.15 1.76
N VAL A 102 -3.53 -13.81 2.90
CA VAL A 102 -2.22 -14.23 3.39
C VAL A 102 -2.15 -15.75 3.43
N ARG A 103 -1.22 -16.32 2.65
CA ARG A 103 -0.97 -17.78 2.64
C ARG A 103 0.48 -18.06 2.96
N THR A 104 0.73 -18.78 4.05
CA THR A 104 2.07 -19.30 4.32
C THR A 104 2.42 -20.41 3.34
N ARG A 105 3.57 -20.29 2.69
CA ARG A 105 4.16 -21.28 1.78
C ARG A 105 5.52 -21.73 2.30
N GLY A 106 6.03 -22.82 1.75
CA GLY A 106 7.32 -23.40 2.15
C GLY A 106 7.19 -24.51 3.19
N VAL A 107 8.32 -25.13 3.53
CA VAL A 107 8.39 -26.32 4.40
C VAL A 107 9.35 -26.03 5.55
N SER A 108 8.96 -26.46 6.77
CA SER A 108 9.78 -26.32 7.99
C SER A 108 10.27 -24.88 8.23
N ILE A 109 11.58 -24.66 8.24
CA ILE A 109 12.24 -23.37 8.51
C ILE A 109 12.21 -22.39 7.34
N PHE A 110 11.83 -22.81 6.13
CA PHE A 110 11.77 -21.94 4.94
C PHE A 110 10.34 -21.46 4.66
N LYS A 111 9.55 -21.26 5.71
CA LYS A 111 8.19 -20.73 5.58
C LYS A 111 8.25 -19.23 5.28
N TYR A 112 7.45 -18.80 4.32
CA TYR A 112 7.27 -17.39 3.99
C TYR A 112 5.81 -17.11 3.70
N ASP A 113 5.37 -15.88 3.96
CA ASP A 113 4.01 -15.46 3.66
C ASP A 113 3.90 -14.94 2.23
N LYS A 114 2.99 -15.56 1.46
CA LYS A 114 2.56 -15.06 0.17
C LYS A 114 1.31 -14.22 0.39
N ILE A 115 1.43 -12.92 0.15
CA ILE A 115 0.33 -11.96 0.23
C ILE A 115 -0.18 -11.69 -1.19
N THR A 116 -1.50 -11.80 -1.40
CA THR A 116 -2.14 -11.58 -2.71
C THR A 116 -3.24 -10.52 -2.58
N PRO A 117 -3.10 -9.34 -3.21
CA PRO A 117 -4.12 -8.29 -3.18
C PRO A 117 -5.46 -8.78 -3.72
N THR A 118 -6.56 -8.31 -3.11
CA THR A 118 -7.94 -8.63 -3.50
C THR A 118 -8.74 -7.36 -3.72
N GLY A 119 -9.42 -6.84 -2.68
CA GLY A 119 -10.30 -5.67 -2.77
C GLY A 119 -9.61 -4.31 -2.57
N CYS A 120 -8.27 -4.28 -2.54
CA CYS A 120 -7.52 -3.05 -2.39
C CYS A 120 -6.33 -2.99 -3.36
N LYS A 121 -6.06 -1.77 -3.84
CA LYS A 121 -4.95 -1.48 -4.76
C LYS A 121 -4.02 -0.43 -4.16
N LEU A 122 -2.72 -0.70 -4.22
CA LEU A 122 -1.67 0.26 -3.91
C LEU A 122 -1.19 0.91 -5.21
N ILE A 123 -1.18 2.24 -5.26
CA ILE A 123 -0.70 3.01 -6.40
C ILE A 123 0.44 3.90 -5.94
N VAL A 124 1.62 3.72 -6.54
CA VAL A 124 2.78 4.57 -6.31
C VAL A 124 2.76 5.72 -7.31
N LYS A 125 2.86 6.95 -6.83
CA LYS A 125 2.91 8.18 -7.65
C LYS A 125 4.10 9.04 -7.24
N LYS A 126 4.73 9.71 -8.21
CA LYS A 126 5.66 10.80 -7.93
C LYS A 126 4.89 12.11 -8.00
N ALA A 127 5.11 12.98 -7.03
CA ALA A 127 4.51 14.32 -6.97
C ALA A 127 5.58 15.36 -6.64
N LYS A 128 5.31 16.62 -6.97
CA LYS A 128 6.08 17.76 -6.47
C LYS A 128 5.33 18.37 -5.29
N LYS A 129 6.04 18.61 -4.19
CA LYS A 129 5.48 19.20 -2.97
C LYS A 129 6.23 20.48 -2.62
N ALA A 130 5.48 21.53 -2.33
CA ALA A 130 6.05 22.73 -1.74
C ALA A 130 6.46 22.44 -0.29
N GLN A 131 7.71 22.75 0.04
CA GLN A 131 8.26 22.69 1.38
C GLN A 131 8.73 24.10 1.76
N ASP A 132 8.20 24.61 2.85
CA ASP A 132 8.60 25.90 3.42
C ASP A 132 9.48 25.64 4.65
N ASP A 133 10.66 26.23 4.68
CA ASP A 133 11.61 26.16 5.79
C ASP A 133 11.52 27.38 6.74
N GLY A 134 10.53 28.26 6.53
CA GLY A 134 10.36 29.51 7.27
C GLY A 134 11.14 30.69 6.68
N PHE A 135 11.98 30.45 5.67
CA PHE A 135 12.72 31.48 4.94
C PHE A 135 12.41 31.46 3.44
N ARG A 136 12.24 30.26 2.86
CA ARG A 136 12.02 30.05 1.43
C ARG A 136 11.11 28.85 1.20
N THR A 137 10.22 28.99 0.24
CA THR A 137 9.48 27.86 -0.32
C THR A 137 10.30 27.19 -1.43
N ARG A 138 10.49 25.87 -1.35
CA ARG A 138 11.13 25.05 -2.39
C ARG A 138 10.20 23.92 -2.82
N TYR A 139 10.31 23.48 -4.06
CA TYR A 139 9.57 22.31 -4.53
C TYR A 139 10.47 21.08 -4.49
N ILE A 140 10.09 20.08 -3.70
CA ILE A 140 10.77 18.79 -3.62
C ILE A 140 9.97 17.71 -4.34
N SER A 141 10.67 16.69 -4.84
CA SER A 141 10.01 15.50 -5.38
C SER A 141 9.72 14.53 -4.24
N VAL A 142 8.47 14.07 -4.16
CA VAL A 142 8.02 13.06 -3.20
C VAL A 142 7.43 11.85 -3.91
N THR A 143 7.65 10.68 -3.35
CA THR A 143 6.98 9.45 -3.74
C THR A 143 5.84 9.20 -2.77
N GLN A 144 4.63 9.11 -3.29
CA GLN A 144 3.40 8.87 -2.54
C GLN A 144 2.86 7.48 -2.83
N VAL A 145 2.34 6.82 -1.80
CA VAL A 145 1.54 5.59 -1.95
C VAL A 145 0.10 5.91 -1.62
N HIS A 146 -0.77 5.60 -2.58
CA HIS A 146 -2.22 5.74 -2.48
C HIS A 146 -2.85 4.36 -2.35
N LEU A 147 -3.73 4.18 -1.36
CA LEU A 147 -4.55 2.99 -1.16
C LEU A 147 -5.96 3.27 -1.69
N ILE A 148 -6.45 2.40 -2.56
CA ILE A 148 -7.81 2.44 -3.09
C ILE A 148 -8.51 1.16 -2.65
N ALA A 149 -9.65 1.27 -1.98
CA ALA A 149 -10.53 0.15 -1.65
C ALA A 149 -11.68 0.07 -2.66
N GLU A 150 -12.01 -1.13 -3.12
CA GLU A 150 -13.04 -1.43 -4.13
C GLU A 150 -14.33 -2.00 -3.48
#